data_AF-A0A8T4BIW0-F1
#
_entry.id   AF-A0A8T4BIW0-F1
#
_cell.length_a   1.000
_cell.length_b   1.000
_cell.length_c   1.000
_cell.angle_alpha   90.00
_cell.angle_beta   90.00
_cell.angle_gamma   90.00
#
_symmetry.space_group_name_H-M   'P 1'
#
loop_
_entity.id
_entity.type
_entity.pdbx_description
1 polymer ?
#
loop_
_entity_poly.entity_id
_entity_poly.type
_entity_poly.pdbx_seq_one_letter_code
_entity_poly.pdbx_strand_id
1 'polypeptide(L)'
;MNNAIRLTKNDMKIKQENALDLFFSGIKASETKRKWNALLKRFLIDACHEIFTGDFKQRAQEFVDLVKKNQDQATQLVMSYVYELKKRTQLDKTEMNYLNPATLPSYIKPIKKLLDMNGCGLGWKRIYSIYPERNNTHDGRGYTREEIQLLLEYSDGLSTDFLILTMSSNAMRVGGWENITWKQVFPIYETPNGYSTQETESENKVIVCAGMIIYAGTVEQYISLISIEAWEKLQLYKQEWTSKMKRVPNDSDPLILSRINTLEPFTTVAVQRRMEKLLRKSGLRPPLTEGKRRHDVPTCHGFRRYANTVMMKTAKKQLTLSSLVIKERLLGHGGLVKTDKNYFWTDITDLVPEYLQAMPELMISNEYRLKIKLEDQTSRANKLEQANKDKDSALEKMKELEAKIDRMSRYRRV
;
A
#
# COMPACT_ATOMS: atom_id res chain seq x y z
N MET A 1 39.27 16.97 3.76
CA MET A 1 39.98 16.00 4.62
C MET A 1 40.14 14.70 3.84
N ASN A 2 41.38 14.23 3.70
CA ASN A 2 41.69 13.03 2.92
C ASN A 2 41.37 11.80 3.79
N ASN A 3 40.11 11.36 3.80
CA ASN A 3 39.67 10.15 4.51
C ASN A 3 40.09 8.90 3.73
N ALA A 4 41.39 8.68 3.61
CA ALA A 4 41.92 7.45 3.06
C ALA A 4 41.68 6.33 4.07
N ILE A 5 40.73 5.44 3.78
CA ILE A 5 40.49 4.22 4.56
C ILE A 5 41.72 3.33 4.39
N ARG A 6 42.45 3.06 5.48
CA ARG A 6 43.59 2.14 5.52
C ARG A 6 43.22 0.94 6.37
N LEU A 7 43.16 -0.24 5.75
CA LEU A 7 42.88 -1.50 6.43
C LEU A 7 44.19 -2.18 6.85
N THR A 8 44.15 -2.82 8.02
CA THR A 8 45.24 -3.59 8.62
C THR A 8 44.88 -5.08 8.66
N LYS A 9 45.86 -5.95 8.94
CA LYS A 9 45.62 -7.39 9.16
C LYS A 9 44.67 -7.65 10.34
N ASN A 10 44.57 -6.72 11.29
CA ASN A 10 43.62 -6.84 12.40
C ASN A 10 42.18 -6.55 11.96
N ASP A 11 41.97 -5.72 10.93
CA ASP A 11 40.64 -5.47 10.37
C ASP A 11 40.10 -6.67 9.56
N MET A 12 40.99 -7.55 9.08
CA MET A 12 40.62 -8.82 8.45
C MET A 12 40.17 -9.87 9.48
N LYS A 13 40.57 -9.73 10.74
CA LYS A 13 40.02 -10.52 11.84
C LYS A 13 38.70 -9.89 12.24
N ILE A 14 37.67 -10.07 11.40
CA ILE A 14 36.28 -9.87 11.82
C ILE A 14 36.19 -10.59 13.16
N LYS A 15 35.92 -9.86 14.26
CA LYS A 15 35.64 -10.47 15.58
C LYS A 15 34.77 -11.66 15.27
N GLN A 16 35.19 -12.88 15.64
CA GLN A 16 34.41 -14.08 15.37
C GLN A 16 33.05 -13.92 16.04
N GLU A 17 32.13 -13.32 15.31
CA GLU A 17 30.73 -13.24 15.64
C GLU A 17 30.28 -14.69 15.51
N ASN A 18 29.74 -15.23 16.60
CA ASN A 18 29.12 -16.54 16.56
C ASN A 18 28.07 -16.55 15.43
N ALA A 19 27.82 -17.72 14.84
CA ALA A 19 26.94 -17.86 13.69
C ALA A 19 25.59 -17.12 13.78
N LEU A 20 25.01 -17.07 14.97
CA LEU A 20 23.74 -16.39 15.21
C LEU A 20 23.85 -14.85 15.20
N ASP A 21 24.97 -14.30 15.66
CA ASP A 21 25.24 -12.86 15.66
C ASP A 21 25.37 -12.36 14.21
N LEU A 22 26.12 -13.10 13.36
CA LEU A 22 26.22 -12.86 11.91
C LEU A 22 24.86 -12.94 11.20
N PHE A 23 24.03 -13.91 11.58
CA PHE A 23 22.67 -14.01 11.05
C PHE A 23 21.85 -12.75 11.33
N PHE A 24 21.91 -12.25 12.56
CA PHE A 24 21.16 -11.07 12.97
C PHE A 24 21.71 -9.76 12.40
N SER A 25 23.04 -9.62 12.26
CA SER A 25 23.65 -8.44 11.63
C SER A 25 23.26 -8.30 10.16
N GLY A 26 22.99 -9.42 9.49
CA GLY A 26 22.48 -9.46 8.13
C GLY A 26 21.01 -9.06 7.93
N ILE A 27 20.24 -8.76 8.99
CA ILE A 27 18.79 -8.49 8.93
C ILE A 27 18.49 -7.09 9.46
N LYS A 28 18.12 -6.18 8.56
CA LYS A 28 17.85 -4.77 8.90
C LYS A 28 16.46 -4.55 9.53
N ALA A 29 15.42 -5.16 8.95
CA ALA A 29 14.04 -4.93 9.40
C ALA A 29 13.73 -5.71 10.70
N SER A 30 13.26 -5.01 11.73
CA SER A 30 12.92 -5.58 13.04
C SER A 30 11.88 -6.70 12.95
N GLU A 31 10.83 -6.51 12.15
CA GLU A 31 9.77 -7.51 11.97
C GLU A 31 10.29 -8.78 11.27
N THR A 32 11.16 -8.62 10.27
CA THR A 32 11.86 -9.76 9.64
C THR A 32 12.73 -10.47 10.66
N LYS A 33 13.48 -9.73 11.49
CA LYS A 33 14.32 -10.29 12.56
C LYS A 33 13.49 -11.12 13.54
N ARG A 34 12.37 -10.58 14.02
CA ARG A 34 11.42 -11.27 14.92
C ARG A 34 10.89 -12.57 14.31
N LYS A 35 10.37 -12.50 13.07
CA LYS A 35 9.79 -13.64 12.36
C LYS A 35 10.84 -14.71 12.04
N TRP A 36 12.00 -14.32 11.53
CA TRP A 36 13.07 -15.24 11.16
C TRP A 36 13.73 -15.87 12.38
N ASN A 37 13.86 -15.15 13.49
CA ASN A 37 14.25 -15.72 14.79
C ASN A 37 13.32 -16.88 15.20
N ALA A 38 12.00 -16.64 15.19
CA ALA A 38 11.03 -17.67 15.57
C ALA A 38 11.07 -18.91 14.64
N LEU A 39 11.17 -18.69 13.33
CA LEU A 39 11.24 -19.78 12.34
C LEU A 39 12.58 -20.54 12.40
N LEU A 40 13.68 -19.85 12.70
CA LEU A 40 14.99 -20.49 12.87
C LEU A 40 15.04 -21.34 14.14
N LYS A 41 14.48 -20.84 15.26
CA LYS A 41 14.30 -21.63 16.49
C LYS A 41 13.50 -22.90 16.22
N ARG A 42 12.41 -22.81 15.46
CA ARG A 42 11.60 -23.97 15.11
C ARG A 42 12.38 -25.06 14.34
N PHE A 43 13.36 -24.66 13.53
CA PHE A 43 14.25 -25.61 12.88
C PHE A 43 15.30 -26.17 13.86
N LEU A 44 16.11 -25.29 14.46
CA LEU A 44 17.28 -25.70 15.25
C LEU A 44 16.95 -26.33 16.61
N ILE A 45 15.89 -25.83 17.26
CA ILE A 45 15.49 -26.27 18.59
C ILE A 45 14.44 -27.37 18.46
N ASP A 46 13.33 -27.14 17.76
CA ASP A 46 12.22 -28.10 17.77
C ASP A 46 12.50 -29.28 16.82
N ALA A 47 12.77 -28.99 15.53
CA ALA A 47 12.93 -30.03 14.52
C ALA A 47 14.25 -30.81 14.65
N CYS A 48 15.31 -30.15 15.13
CA CYS A 48 16.64 -30.74 15.32
C CYS A 48 16.97 -30.99 16.80
N HIS A 49 15.97 -31.18 17.66
CA HIS A 49 16.19 -31.33 19.11
C HIS A 49 17.11 -32.52 19.46
N GLU A 50 17.03 -33.63 18.72
CA GLU A 50 17.88 -34.82 18.90
C GLU A 50 19.23 -34.74 18.18
N ILE A 51 19.42 -33.75 17.30
CA ILE A 51 20.59 -33.64 16.42
C ILE A 51 21.59 -32.62 16.96
N PHE A 52 21.07 -31.50 17.47
CA PHE A 52 21.86 -30.43 18.06
C PHE A 52 21.63 -30.36 19.57
N THR A 53 22.61 -29.84 20.30
CA THR A 53 22.57 -29.73 21.76
C THR A 53 22.78 -28.30 22.22
N GLY A 54 22.46 -28.03 23.49
CA GLY A 54 22.65 -26.70 24.08
C GLY A 54 21.58 -25.67 23.72
N ASP A 55 21.93 -24.40 23.92
CA ASP A 55 21.04 -23.26 23.70
C ASP A 55 20.92 -22.85 22.22
N PHE A 56 20.10 -21.85 21.92
CA PHE A 56 19.85 -21.39 20.55
C PHE A 56 21.14 -20.96 19.82
N LYS A 57 22.08 -20.33 20.53
CA LYS A 57 23.33 -19.82 19.97
C LYS A 57 24.30 -20.97 19.68
N GLN A 58 24.37 -21.95 20.58
CA GLN A 58 25.17 -23.17 20.42
C GLN A 58 24.64 -24.00 19.25
N ARG A 59 23.33 -24.28 19.18
CA ARG A 59 22.71 -25.04 18.09
C ARG A 59 22.90 -24.40 16.72
N ALA A 60 22.86 -23.07 16.64
CA ALA A 60 23.14 -22.35 15.40
C ALA A 60 24.58 -22.57 14.93
N GLN A 61 25.53 -22.59 15.86
CA GLN A 61 26.93 -22.87 15.58
C GLN A 61 27.14 -24.33 15.16
N GLU A 62 26.56 -25.29 15.89
CA GLU A 62 26.64 -26.72 15.55
C GLU A 62 26.10 -27.01 14.14
N PHE A 63 24.99 -26.39 13.74
CA PHE A 63 24.47 -26.53 12.39
C PHE A 63 25.42 -25.97 11.32
N VAL A 64 26.02 -24.80 11.57
CA VAL A 64 27.02 -24.21 10.65
C VAL A 64 28.26 -25.10 10.55
N ASP A 65 28.72 -25.65 11.66
CA ASP A 65 29.90 -26.53 11.70
C ASP A 65 29.62 -27.87 11.00
N LEU A 66 28.40 -28.42 11.14
CA LEU A 66 27.93 -29.57 10.35
C LEU A 66 28.02 -29.28 8.85
N VAL A 67 27.57 -28.11 8.40
CA VAL A 67 27.61 -27.74 6.97
C VAL A 67 29.06 -27.64 6.47
N LYS A 68 29.97 -27.07 7.28
CA LYS A 68 31.40 -26.99 6.93
C LYS A 68 32.06 -28.36 6.88
N LYS A 69 31.70 -29.27 7.77
CA LYS A 69 32.29 -30.61 7.88
C LYS A 69 31.73 -31.57 6.82
N ASN A 70 30.41 -31.55 6.60
CA ASN A 70 29.71 -32.49 5.72
C ASN A 70 28.46 -31.85 5.10
N GLN A 71 28.63 -31.24 3.93
CA GLN A 71 27.55 -30.58 3.20
C GLN A 71 26.44 -31.54 2.76
N ASP A 72 26.76 -32.81 2.46
CA ASP A 72 25.77 -33.79 2.04
C ASP A 72 24.84 -34.17 3.20
N GLN A 73 25.41 -34.42 4.38
CA GLN A 73 24.64 -34.68 5.59
C GLN A 73 23.77 -33.47 5.98
N ALA A 74 24.33 -32.25 5.93
CA ALA A 74 23.57 -31.03 6.16
C ALA A 74 22.43 -30.86 5.14
N THR A 75 22.68 -31.20 3.88
CA THR A 75 21.66 -31.15 2.82
C THR A 75 20.54 -32.14 3.07
N GLN A 76 20.87 -33.38 3.41
CA GLN A 76 19.88 -34.40 3.77
C GLN A 76 19.04 -33.95 4.98
N LEU A 77 19.65 -33.37 6.00
CA LEU A 77 18.93 -32.84 7.17
C LEU A 77 17.88 -31.79 6.78
N VAL A 78 18.26 -30.78 5.99
CA VAL A 78 17.32 -29.74 5.55
C VAL A 78 16.27 -30.30 4.60
N MET A 79 16.62 -31.26 3.74
CA MET A 79 15.66 -31.96 2.87
C MET A 79 14.62 -32.75 3.69
N SER A 80 15.04 -33.47 4.73
CA SER A 80 14.14 -34.17 5.65
C SER A 80 13.18 -33.20 6.33
N TYR A 81 13.66 -32.06 6.80
CA TYR A 81 12.79 -31.02 7.37
C TYR A 81 11.77 -30.49 6.35
N VAL A 82 12.19 -30.25 5.11
CA VAL A 82 11.28 -29.85 4.02
C VAL A 82 10.25 -30.93 3.70
N TYR A 83 10.63 -32.21 3.76
CA TYR A 83 9.72 -33.33 3.55
C TYR A 83 8.63 -33.39 4.63
N GLU A 84 8.99 -33.21 5.90
CA GLU A 84 8.01 -33.13 6.99
C GLU A 84 7.08 -31.92 6.85
N LEU A 85 7.61 -30.76 6.47
CA LEU A 85 6.78 -29.59 6.14
C LEU A 85 5.85 -29.86 4.93
N LYS A 86 6.31 -30.63 3.94
CA LYS A 86 5.52 -31.02 2.76
C LYS A 86 4.38 -31.95 3.14
N LYS A 87 4.58 -32.94 4.02
CA LYS A 87 3.50 -33.80 4.53
C LYS A 87 2.37 -32.97 5.13
N ARG A 88 2.72 -31.94 5.92
CA ARG A 88 1.74 -31.00 6.48
C ARG A 88 0.94 -30.22 5.44
N THR A 89 1.45 -30.10 4.21
CA THR A 89 0.74 -29.44 3.11
C THR A 89 -0.25 -30.36 2.39
N GLN A 90 -0.17 -31.66 2.65
CA GLN A 90 -1.04 -32.70 2.10
C GLN A 90 -2.19 -33.07 3.07
N LEU A 91 -2.13 -32.58 4.32
CA LEU A 91 -3.22 -32.72 5.29
C LEU A 91 -4.49 -31.99 4.83
N ASP A 92 -5.64 -32.38 5.39
CA ASP A 92 -6.88 -31.67 5.12
C ASP A 92 -6.81 -30.22 5.65
N LYS A 93 -7.45 -29.29 4.94
CA LYS A 93 -7.38 -27.85 5.28
C LYS A 93 -8.01 -27.52 6.65
N THR A 94 -8.90 -28.37 7.15
CA THR A 94 -9.51 -28.26 8.47
C THR A 94 -8.52 -28.60 9.60
N GLU A 95 -7.49 -29.39 9.32
CA GLU A 95 -6.57 -29.85 10.34
C GLU A 95 -5.72 -28.71 10.91
N MET A 96 -5.55 -28.73 12.24
CA MET A 96 -4.76 -27.72 12.95
C MET A 96 -3.31 -27.66 12.43
N ASN A 97 -2.75 -28.81 12.06
CA ASN A 97 -1.36 -28.93 11.60
C ASN A 97 -1.17 -28.62 10.11
N TYR A 98 -2.24 -28.42 9.35
CA TYR A 98 -2.18 -28.10 7.93
C TYR A 98 -1.35 -26.85 7.66
N LEU A 99 -0.35 -27.00 6.79
CA LEU A 99 0.53 -25.94 6.34
C LEU A 99 0.19 -25.57 4.90
N ASN A 100 -0.15 -24.29 4.67
CA ASN A 100 -0.37 -23.78 3.33
C ASN A 100 0.92 -23.91 2.47
N PRO A 101 0.90 -24.59 1.30
CA PRO A 101 2.03 -24.70 0.37
C PRO A 101 2.83 -23.43 0.13
N ALA A 102 2.17 -22.28 -0.03
CA ALA A 102 2.82 -20.99 -0.25
C ALA A 102 3.62 -20.48 0.97
N THR A 103 3.36 -21.03 2.16
CA THR A 103 4.04 -20.65 3.41
C THR A 103 5.35 -21.42 3.60
N LEU A 104 5.46 -22.64 3.10
CA LEU A 104 6.63 -23.51 3.29
C LEU A 104 7.97 -22.81 2.97
N PRO A 105 8.12 -22.09 1.84
CA PRO A 105 9.38 -21.40 1.55
C PRO A 105 9.83 -20.43 2.65
N SER A 106 8.90 -19.87 3.42
CA SER A 106 9.22 -18.95 4.52
C SER A 106 9.95 -19.62 5.67
N TYR A 107 9.75 -20.93 5.90
CA TYR A 107 10.46 -21.70 6.93
C TYR A 107 11.92 -21.94 6.56
N ILE A 108 12.24 -21.95 5.27
CA ILE A 108 13.59 -22.27 4.76
C ILE A 108 14.45 -21.01 4.59
N LYS A 109 13.83 -19.86 4.28
CA LYS A 109 14.51 -18.55 4.19
C LYS A 109 15.46 -18.23 5.36
N PRO A 110 15.08 -18.37 6.65
CA PRO A 110 15.99 -18.08 7.75
C PRO A 110 17.17 -19.06 7.83
N ILE A 111 16.96 -20.34 7.50
CA ILE A 111 18.04 -21.35 7.44
C ILE A 111 19.06 -20.94 6.38
N LYS A 112 18.57 -20.58 5.18
CA LYS A 112 19.42 -20.08 4.10
C LYS A 112 20.17 -18.82 4.51
N LYS A 113 19.50 -17.85 5.15
CA LYS A 113 20.15 -16.63 5.61
C LYS A 113 21.25 -16.91 6.63
N LEU A 114 21.03 -17.82 7.58
CA LEU A 114 22.03 -18.22 8.56
C LEU A 114 23.30 -18.71 7.83
N LEU A 115 23.14 -19.60 6.86
CA LEU A 115 24.27 -20.13 6.09
C LEU A 115 24.93 -19.08 5.19
N ASP A 116 24.14 -18.26 4.48
CA ASP A 116 24.65 -17.17 3.63
C ASP A 116 25.52 -16.18 4.45
N MET A 117 25.08 -15.79 5.66
CA MET A 117 25.83 -14.89 6.54
C MET A 117 27.08 -15.53 7.15
N ASN A 118 27.14 -16.85 7.19
CA ASN A 118 28.27 -17.63 7.68
C ASN A 118 29.17 -18.16 6.55
N GLY A 119 29.00 -17.66 5.31
CA GLY A 119 29.80 -18.05 4.15
C GLY A 119 29.64 -19.52 3.76
N CYS A 120 28.52 -20.14 4.14
CA CYS A 120 28.26 -21.56 3.90
C CYS A 120 27.28 -21.75 2.74
N GLY A 121 27.66 -22.58 1.77
CA GLY A 121 26.81 -23.02 0.67
C GLY A 121 26.10 -24.33 0.98
N LEU A 122 24.99 -24.59 0.29
CA LEU A 122 24.25 -25.85 0.39
C LEU A 122 23.57 -26.15 -0.95
N GLY A 123 23.23 -27.41 -1.23
CA GLY A 123 22.58 -27.85 -2.47
C GLY A 123 21.13 -27.37 -2.64
N TRP A 124 20.89 -26.05 -2.62
CA TRP A 124 19.55 -25.45 -2.57
C TRP A 124 18.60 -25.90 -3.68
N LYS A 125 19.12 -26.14 -4.90
CA LYS A 125 18.30 -26.66 -6.02
C LYS A 125 17.64 -28.00 -5.66
N ARG A 126 18.35 -28.90 -4.98
CA ARG A 126 17.84 -30.20 -4.50
C ARG A 126 16.80 -30.04 -3.39
N ILE A 127 16.96 -29.04 -2.53
CA ILE A 127 15.96 -28.74 -1.49
C ILE A 127 14.68 -28.22 -2.10
N TYR A 128 14.80 -27.27 -3.04
CA TYR A 128 13.63 -26.60 -3.63
C TYR A 128 12.81 -27.54 -4.52
N SER A 129 13.42 -28.56 -5.14
CA SER A 129 12.68 -29.55 -5.94
C SER A 129 11.70 -30.39 -5.11
N ILE A 130 11.83 -30.43 -3.78
CA ILE A 130 10.89 -31.14 -2.91
C ILE A 130 9.63 -30.31 -2.63
N TYR A 131 9.69 -28.98 -2.82
CA TYR A 131 8.59 -28.10 -2.45
C TYR A 131 7.26 -28.54 -3.05
N PRO A 132 6.14 -28.41 -2.32
CA PRO A 132 4.82 -28.76 -2.84
C PRO A 132 4.44 -27.81 -3.98
N GLU A 133 3.63 -28.32 -4.89
CA GLU A 133 2.96 -27.49 -5.88
C GLU A 133 2.06 -26.46 -5.19
N ARG A 134 2.01 -25.26 -5.75
CA ARG A 134 1.16 -24.18 -5.23
C ARG A 134 -0.20 -24.24 -5.94
N ASN A 135 -1.10 -25.03 -5.39
CA ASN A 135 -2.46 -25.24 -5.93
C ASN A 135 -3.56 -24.58 -5.07
N ASN A 136 -3.19 -23.67 -4.17
CA ASN A 136 -4.07 -23.13 -3.14
C ASN A 136 -4.13 -21.59 -3.13
N THR A 137 -3.96 -20.97 -4.29
CA THR A 137 -4.26 -19.56 -4.49
C THR A 137 -5.74 -19.29 -4.21
N HIS A 138 -5.99 -18.39 -3.27
CA HIS A 138 -7.34 -17.95 -2.95
C HIS A 138 -7.61 -16.62 -3.65
N ASP A 139 -8.53 -16.66 -4.61
CA ASP A 139 -8.97 -15.51 -5.40
C ASP A 139 -9.98 -14.67 -4.61
N GLY A 140 -9.51 -14.06 -3.53
CA GLY A 140 -10.35 -13.14 -2.78
C GLY A 140 -10.63 -11.86 -3.56
N ARG A 141 -11.69 -11.14 -3.19
CA ARG A 141 -12.09 -9.86 -3.81
C ARG A 141 -11.78 -8.65 -2.93
N GLY A 142 -12.06 -7.46 -3.43
CA GLY A 142 -12.17 -6.23 -2.63
C GLY A 142 -13.60 -6.04 -2.11
N TYR A 143 -13.79 -5.05 -1.22
CA TYR A 143 -15.14 -4.64 -0.85
C TYR A 143 -15.85 -4.03 -2.07
N THR A 144 -17.18 -4.17 -2.08
CA THR A 144 -18.08 -3.38 -2.92
C THR A 144 -18.29 -2.00 -2.29
N ARG A 145 -18.83 -1.05 -3.04
CA ARG A 145 -19.10 0.28 -2.50
C ARG A 145 -20.17 0.22 -1.42
N GLU A 146 -21.18 -0.61 -1.63
CA GLU A 146 -22.32 -0.84 -0.75
C GLU A 146 -21.86 -1.45 0.58
N GLU A 147 -20.91 -2.38 0.55
CA GLU A 147 -20.28 -2.90 1.78
C GLU A 147 -19.50 -1.81 2.54
N ILE A 148 -18.82 -0.89 1.84
CA ILE A 148 -18.10 0.22 2.49
C ILE A 148 -19.09 1.24 3.07
N GLN A 149 -20.19 1.53 2.37
CA GLN A 149 -21.29 2.36 2.88
C GLN A 149 -21.87 1.77 4.18
N LEU A 150 -22.16 0.46 4.18
CA LEU A 150 -22.61 -0.24 5.38
C LEU A 150 -21.60 -0.14 6.53
N LEU A 151 -20.29 -0.22 6.24
CA LEU A 151 -19.27 -0.04 7.28
C LEU A 151 -19.27 1.38 7.86
N LEU A 152 -19.53 2.40 7.05
CA LEU A 152 -19.67 3.79 7.53
C LEU A 152 -20.91 3.95 8.41
N GLU A 153 -22.05 3.32 8.06
CA GLU A 153 -23.27 3.34 8.88
C GLU A 153 -23.06 2.75 10.28
N TYR A 154 -22.22 1.71 10.38
CA TYR A 154 -21.90 1.04 11.64
C TYR A 154 -20.69 1.63 12.38
N SER A 155 -20.03 2.61 11.78
CA SER A 155 -18.82 3.24 12.30
C SER A 155 -19.04 3.86 13.67
N ASP A 156 -18.01 3.77 14.53
CA ASP A 156 -18.08 4.22 15.93
C ASP A 156 -17.65 5.71 16.09
N GLY A 157 -17.35 6.44 15.00
CA GLY A 157 -17.04 7.87 15.05
C GLY A 157 -16.12 8.39 13.93
N LEU A 158 -15.85 9.70 13.93
CA LEU A 158 -15.17 10.43 12.84
C LEU A 158 -13.78 9.87 12.48
N SER A 159 -13.01 9.42 13.47
CA SER A 159 -11.70 8.80 13.20
C SER A 159 -11.83 7.48 12.44
N THR A 160 -12.87 6.69 12.72
CA THR A 160 -13.13 5.42 12.03
C THR A 160 -13.62 5.66 10.61
N ASP A 161 -14.51 6.64 10.41
CA ASP A 161 -14.93 7.09 9.08
C ASP A 161 -13.71 7.49 8.24
N PHE A 162 -12.83 8.33 8.80
CA PHE A 162 -11.62 8.78 8.14
C PHE A 162 -10.73 7.59 7.73
N LEU A 163 -10.49 6.61 8.62
CA LEU A 163 -9.73 5.41 8.31
C LEU A 163 -10.33 4.65 7.09
N ILE A 164 -11.66 4.47 7.07
CA ILE A 164 -12.37 3.76 6.00
C ILE A 164 -12.24 4.52 4.68
N LEU A 165 -12.54 5.81 4.68
CA LEU A 165 -12.51 6.67 3.48
C LEU A 165 -11.09 6.80 2.92
N THR A 166 -10.08 6.96 3.76
CA THR A 166 -8.68 6.99 3.36
C THR A 166 -8.26 5.67 2.71
N MET A 167 -8.48 4.52 3.37
CA MET A 167 -8.08 3.21 2.82
C MET A 167 -8.83 2.86 1.53
N SER A 168 -10.04 3.38 1.36
CA SER A 168 -10.88 3.19 0.17
C SER A 168 -10.53 4.13 -1.00
N SER A 169 -9.74 5.18 -0.76
CA SER A 169 -9.42 6.20 -1.77
C SER A 169 -7.94 6.27 -2.14
N ASN A 170 -7.01 5.89 -1.27
CA ASN A 170 -5.56 5.91 -1.55
C ASN A 170 -4.95 4.52 -1.78
N ALA A 171 -5.75 3.47 -1.55
CA ALA A 171 -5.37 2.08 -1.66
C ALA A 171 -4.16 1.66 -0.81
N MET A 172 -3.72 2.39 0.22
CA MET A 172 -2.48 2.09 0.93
C MET A 172 -2.51 0.75 1.68
N ARG A 173 -1.33 0.20 1.99
CA ARG A 173 -1.22 -0.96 2.87
C ARG A 173 -1.49 -0.53 4.31
N VAL A 174 -2.04 -1.42 5.13
CA VAL A 174 -2.39 -1.14 6.52
C VAL A 174 -1.21 -0.68 7.38
N GLY A 175 0.01 -1.12 7.06
CA GLY A 175 1.23 -0.66 7.74
C GLY A 175 1.52 0.83 7.52
N GLY A 176 0.89 1.47 6.53
CA GLY A 176 1.01 2.92 6.29
C GLY A 176 0.40 3.78 7.40
N TRP A 177 -0.43 3.19 8.27
CA TRP A 177 -0.97 3.85 9.46
C TRP A 177 -0.01 3.87 10.64
N GLU A 178 1.10 3.12 10.59
CA GLU A 178 2.02 3.01 11.71
C GLU A 178 2.63 4.38 12.06
N ASN A 179 2.33 4.87 13.27
CA ASN A 179 2.87 6.12 13.83
C ASN A 179 2.66 7.35 12.93
N ILE A 180 1.54 7.41 12.21
CA ILE A 180 1.25 8.56 11.36
C ILE A 180 0.97 9.84 12.19
N THR A 181 1.48 10.97 11.73
CA THR A 181 1.32 12.28 12.36
C THR A 181 0.54 13.26 11.49
N TRP A 182 0.12 14.39 12.07
CA TRP A 182 -0.58 15.46 11.36
C TRP A 182 0.22 16.05 10.20
N LYS A 183 1.56 16.14 10.32
CA LYS A 183 2.45 16.61 9.24
C LYS A 183 2.34 15.80 7.95
N GLN A 184 1.94 14.53 8.05
CA GLN A 184 1.95 13.61 6.92
C GLN A 184 0.71 13.73 6.04
N VAL A 185 -0.30 14.52 6.40
CA VAL A 185 -1.49 14.75 5.57
C VAL A 185 -1.61 16.23 5.26
N PHE A 186 -1.68 16.57 3.98
CA PHE A 186 -1.68 17.96 3.52
C PHE A 186 -2.67 18.17 2.37
N PRO A 187 -3.32 19.33 2.27
CA PRO A 187 -4.26 19.61 1.19
C PRO A 187 -3.55 19.79 -0.16
N ILE A 188 -4.26 19.50 -1.24
CA ILE A 188 -3.89 19.87 -2.61
C ILE A 188 -4.82 20.97 -3.08
N TYR A 189 -4.24 22.11 -3.43
CA TYR A 189 -4.95 23.29 -3.91
C TYR A 189 -4.98 23.31 -5.43
N GLU A 190 -6.14 23.69 -5.99
CA GLU A 190 -6.24 24.08 -7.40
C GLU A 190 -5.64 25.48 -7.59
N THR A 191 -4.93 25.65 -8.70
CA THR A 191 -4.30 26.91 -9.10
C THR A 191 -4.57 27.15 -10.59
N PRO A 192 -4.46 28.39 -11.09
CA PRO A 192 -4.62 28.67 -12.52
C PRO A 192 -3.70 27.84 -13.43
N ASN A 193 -2.56 27.37 -12.91
CA ASN A 193 -1.52 26.67 -13.67
C ASN A 193 -1.43 25.17 -13.31
N GLY A 194 -2.43 24.60 -12.62
CA GLY A 194 -2.43 23.20 -12.19
C GLY A 194 -2.67 23.07 -10.69
N TYR A 195 -1.80 22.36 -9.97
CA TYR A 195 -2.00 22.04 -8.55
C TYR A 195 -0.80 22.42 -7.70
N SER A 196 -1.05 22.73 -6.43
CA SER A 196 -0.02 23.08 -5.46
C SER A 196 -0.24 22.40 -4.12
N THR A 197 0.84 22.04 -3.44
CA THR A 197 0.84 21.60 -2.04
C THR A 197 0.98 22.76 -1.06
N GLN A 198 1.39 23.92 -1.56
CA GLN A 198 1.48 25.17 -0.81
C GLN A 198 0.18 25.93 -0.95
N GLU A 199 -0.24 26.53 0.16
CA GLU A 199 -1.40 27.41 0.20
C GLU A 199 -1.17 28.62 -0.71
N THR A 200 -2.14 28.89 -1.58
CA THR A 200 -2.13 30.08 -2.44
C THR A 200 -2.71 31.28 -1.69
N GLU A 201 -2.17 32.47 -1.93
CA GLU A 201 -2.67 33.74 -1.36
C GLU A 201 -4.06 34.17 -1.89
N SER A 202 -4.68 33.38 -2.78
CA SER A 202 -6.02 33.63 -3.31
C SER A 202 -7.09 33.63 -2.21
N GLU A 203 -8.05 34.56 -2.30
CA GLU A 203 -9.23 34.62 -1.43
C GLU A 203 -10.15 33.39 -1.61
N ASN A 204 -10.18 32.81 -2.82
CA ASN A 204 -11.01 31.63 -3.14
C ASN A 204 -10.15 30.36 -3.23
N LYS A 205 -9.86 29.77 -2.07
CA LYS A 205 -9.06 28.54 -1.95
C LYS A 205 -9.92 27.33 -2.26
N VAL A 206 -9.56 26.59 -3.32
CA VAL A 206 -10.24 25.34 -3.69
C VAL A 206 -9.31 24.17 -3.38
N ILE A 207 -9.71 23.33 -2.42
CA ILE A 207 -9.04 22.07 -2.12
C ILE A 207 -9.71 20.98 -2.96
N VAL A 208 -8.94 20.30 -3.81
CA VAL A 208 -9.48 19.27 -4.73
C VAL A 208 -9.33 17.86 -4.19
N CYS A 209 -8.29 17.62 -3.40
CA CYS A 209 -8.02 16.37 -2.68
C CYS A 209 -6.94 16.63 -1.62
N ALA A 210 -6.39 15.59 -0.99
CA ALA A 210 -5.25 15.73 -0.08
C ALA A 210 -4.17 14.68 -0.35
N GLY A 211 -2.92 15.05 -0.10
CA GLY A 211 -1.76 14.18 -0.11
C GLY A 211 -1.50 13.53 1.24
N MET A 212 -0.94 12.32 1.22
CA MET A 212 -0.60 11.54 2.40
C MET A 212 0.78 10.89 2.24
N ILE A 213 1.70 11.20 3.14
CA ILE A 213 3.05 10.62 3.17
C ILE A 213 3.00 9.28 3.93
N ILE A 214 3.25 8.19 3.21
CA ILE A 214 3.18 6.83 3.74
C ILE A 214 4.59 6.32 3.98
N TYR A 215 4.81 5.64 5.11
CA TYR A 215 6.13 5.14 5.56
C TYR A 215 7.20 6.24 5.65
N ALA A 216 6.83 7.41 6.17
CA ALA A 216 7.70 8.57 6.31
C ALA A 216 9.03 8.22 7.00
N GLY A 217 10.14 8.72 6.46
CA GLY A 217 11.49 8.48 7.00
C GLY A 217 12.08 7.09 6.68
N THR A 218 11.42 6.28 5.84
CA THR A 218 11.92 4.97 5.43
C THR A 218 12.27 4.92 3.93
N VAL A 219 13.03 3.89 3.52
CA VAL A 219 13.33 3.62 2.10
C VAL A 219 12.10 3.21 1.27
N GLU A 220 10.98 2.92 1.94
CA GLU A 220 9.69 2.58 1.32
C GLU A 220 8.73 3.77 1.27
N GLN A 221 9.20 4.99 1.63
CA GLN A 221 8.37 6.19 1.62
C GLN A 221 7.79 6.47 0.23
N TYR A 222 6.51 6.82 0.18
CA TYR A 222 5.84 7.35 -1.00
C TYR A 222 4.70 8.28 -0.60
N ILE A 223 4.25 9.12 -1.53
CA ILE A 223 3.07 9.96 -1.36
C ILE A 223 1.92 9.31 -2.13
N SER A 224 0.75 9.25 -1.50
CA SER A 224 -0.51 8.87 -2.13
C SER A 224 -1.54 9.98 -1.96
N LEU A 225 -2.67 9.87 -2.64
CA LEU A 225 -3.76 10.85 -2.61
C LEU A 225 -5.01 10.24 -1.97
N ILE A 226 -5.68 11.01 -1.12
CA ILE A 226 -6.97 10.68 -0.49
C ILE A 226 -8.07 11.55 -1.09
N SER A 227 -9.30 11.02 -1.13
CA SER A 227 -10.42 11.75 -1.72
C SER A 227 -10.77 13.01 -0.91
N ILE A 228 -11.44 13.97 -1.55
CA ILE A 228 -11.94 15.16 -0.84
C ILE A 228 -12.90 14.77 0.31
N GLU A 229 -13.69 13.72 0.13
CA GLU A 229 -14.56 13.13 1.17
C GLU A 229 -13.75 12.68 2.40
N ALA A 230 -12.59 12.05 2.20
CA ALA A 230 -11.71 11.66 3.29
C ALA A 230 -11.05 12.89 3.96
N TRP A 231 -10.64 13.88 3.16
CA TRP A 231 -10.05 15.13 3.68
C TRP A 231 -11.04 15.91 4.56
N GLU A 232 -12.27 16.10 4.09
CA GLU A 232 -13.29 16.81 4.85
C GLU A 232 -13.64 16.06 6.15
N LYS A 233 -13.68 14.72 6.11
CA LYS A 233 -13.83 13.91 7.31
C LYS A 233 -12.67 14.10 8.29
N LEU A 234 -11.44 14.25 7.80
CA LEU A 234 -10.28 14.57 8.62
C LEU A 234 -10.42 15.93 9.30
N GLN A 235 -10.96 16.94 8.61
CA GLN A 235 -11.17 18.26 9.20
C GLN A 235 -12.21 18.24 10.32
N LEU A 236 -13.31 17.50 10.14
CA LEU A 236 -14.28 17.29 11.22
C LEU A 236 -13.64 16.58 12.42
N TYR A 237 -12.84 15.55 12.16
CA TYR A 237 -12.10 14.87 13.22
C TYR A 237 -11.05 15.79 13.88
N LYS A 238 -10.41 16.71 13.14
CA LYS A 238 -9.49 17.72 13.71
C LYS A 238 -10.20 18.64 14.70
N GLN A 239 -11.45 19.01 14.43
CA GLN A 239 -12.26 19.79 15.38
C GLN A 239 -12.55 18.97 16.65
N GLU A 240 -12.92 17.71 16.50
CA GLU A 240 -13.13 16.79 17.63
C GLU A 240 -11.85 16.62 18.46
N TRP A 241 -10.72 16.39 17.79
CA TRP A 241 -9.40 16.28 18.39
C TRP A 241 -9.04 17.55 19.16
N THR A 242 -9.25 18.72 18.56
CA THR A 242 -8.95 20.03 19.17
C THR A 242 -9.80 20.27 20.41
N SER A 243 -11.10 19.93 20.35
CA SER A 243 -12.01 20.04 21.49
C SER A 243 -11.63 19.13 22.65
N LYS A 244 -11.19 17.90 22.36
CA LYS A 244 -10.76 16.91 23.37
C LYS A 244 -9.40 17.26 23.97
N MET A 245 -8.44 17.68 23.14
CA MET A 245 -7.07 18.01 23.56
C MET A 245 -6.89 19.44 24.06
N LYS A 246 -7.92 20.29 23.93
CA LYS A 246 -7.92 21.72 24.32
C LYS A 246 -6.82 22.54 23.66
N ARG A 247 -6.33 22.10 22.48
CA ARG A 247 -5.36 22.79 21.64
C ARG A 247 -5.45 22.29 20.21
N VAL A 248 -4.93 23.06 19.27
CA VAL A 248 -4.76 22.62 17.87
C VAL A 248 -3.64 21.58 17.80
N PRO A 249 -3.74 20.55 16.92
CA PRO A 249 -2.66 19.60 16.74
C PRO A 249 -1.45 20.25 16.07
N ASN A 250 -0.27 19.87 16.52
CA ASN A 250 1.02 20.23 15.93
C ASN A 250 1.43 19.13 14.94
N ASP A 251 2.36 19.45 14.04
CA ASP A 251 2.91 18.54 13.04
C ASP A 251 3.33 17.15 13.57
N SER A 252 3.95 17.11 14.75
CA SER A 252 4.47 15.87 15.36
C SER A 252 3.43 15.08 16.14
N ASP A 253 2.23 15.62 16.37
CA ASP A 253 1.20 14.89 17.10
C ASP A 253 0.70 13.69 16.27
N PRO A 254 0.32 12.57 16.91
CA PRO A 254 -0.32 11.48 16.20
C PRO A 254 -1.61 11.94 15.54
N LEU A 255 -1.78 11.57 14.26
CA LEU A 255 -2.98 11.87 13.50
C LEU A 255 -4.19 11.23 14.17
N ILE A 256 -4.12 9.94 14.45
CA ILE A 256 -5.17 9.17 15.13
C ILE A 256 -4.68 8.79 16.52
N LEU A 257 -5.53 8.99 17.53
CA LEU A 257 -5.22 8.63 18.92
C LEU A 257 -5.65 7.18 19.21
N SER A 258 -4.80 6.43 19.92
CA SER A 258 -5.12 5.09 20.42
C SER A 258 -6.17 5.09 21.50
N ARG A 259 -6.07 6.05 22.43
CA ARG A 259 -7.01 6.26 23.52
C ARG A 259 -7.43 7.71 23.57
N ILE A 260 -8.59 7.94 24.15
CA ILE A 260 -9.10 9.29 24.38
C ILE A 260 -8.15 9.98 25.37
N ASN A 261 -7.78 11.24 25.08
CA ASN A 261 -6.93 12.10 25.91
C ASN A 261 -5.47 11.64 26.11
N THR A 262 -4.94 10.73 25.28
CA THR A 262 -3.51 10.41 25.28
C THR A 262 -2.89 10.69 23.92
N LEU A 263 -1.62 11.11 23.91
CA LEU A 263 -0.81 11.22 22.69
C LEU A 263 -0.22 9.87 22.26
N GLU A 264 -0.90 8.77 22.58
CA GLU A 264 -0.47 7.44 22.15
C GLU A 264 -0.82 7.24 20.67
N PRO A 265 0.17 6.93 19.82
CA PRO A 265 -0.06 6.78 18.39
C PRO A 265 -0.91 5.55 18.09
N PHE A 266 -1.75 5.68 17.06
CA PHE A 266 -2.49 4.55 16.53
C PHE A 266 -1.56 3.59 15.76
N THR A 267 -1.53 2.33 16.16
CA THR A 267 -0.67 1.31 15.54
C THR A 267 -1.40 0.56 14.43
N THR A 268 -0.64 -0.11 13.56
CA THR A 268 -1.17 -1.01 12.54
C THR A 268 -2.09 -2.08 13.13
N VAL A 269 -1.73 -2.64 14.28
CA VAL A 269 -2.53 -3.66 14.98
C VAL A 269 -3.84 -3.07 15.49
N ALA A 270 -3.82 -1.82 15.98
CA ALA A 270 -5.02 -1.13 16.44
C ALA A 270 -6.00 -0.88 15.28
N VAL A 271 -5.51 -0.47 14.10
CA VAL A 271 -6.34 -0.34 12.89
C VAL A 271 -6.98 -1.67 12.51
N GLN A 272 -6.19 -2.74 12.46
CA GLN A 272 -6.70 -4.07 12.09
C GLN A 272 -7.81 -4.53 13.05
N ARG A 273 -7.57 -4.42 14.36
CA ARG A 273 -8.58 -4.80 15.38
C ARG A 273 -9.85 -3.96 15.29
N ARG A 274 -9.71 -2.64 15.06
CA ARG A 274 -10.85 -1.73 14.90
C ARG A 274 -11.69 -2.12 13.69
N MET A 275 -11.05 -2.38 12.55
CA MET A 275 -11.73 -2.83 11.33
C MET A 275 -12.38 -4.22 11.51
N GLU A 276 -11.71 -5.16 12.17
CA GLU A 276 -12.28 -6.48 12.47
C GLU A 276 -13.53 -6.41 13.33
N LYS A 277 -13.52 -5.56 14.37
CA LYS A 277 -14.69 -5.33 15.23
C LYS A 277 -15.84 -4.74 14.40
N LEU A 278 -15.56 -3.74 13.57
CA LEU A 278 -16.56 -3.10 12.73
C LEU A 278 -17.17 -4.06 11.69
N LEU A 279 -16.33 -4.89 11.06
CA LEU A 279 -16.79 -5.90 10.10
C LEU A 279 -17.69 -6.96 10.74
N ARG A 280 -17.43 -7.34 12.01
CA ARG A 280 -18.32 -8.22 12.77
C ARG A 280 -19.62 -7.51 13.13
N LYS A 281 -19.53 -6.26 13.60
CA LYS A 281 -20.68 -5.43 14.01
C LYS A 281 -21.66 -5.20 12.84
N SER A 282 -21.14 -4.97 11.63
CA SER A 282 -21.92 -4.75 10.40
C SER A 282 -22.45 -6.03 9.75
N GLY A 283 -22.11 -7.22 10.27
CA GLY A 283 -22.50 -8.49 9.67
C GLY A 283 -21.71 -8.92 8.43
N LEU A 284 -20.76 -8.11 7.94
CA LEU A 284 -19.90 -8.44 6.79
C LEU A 284 -18.82 -9.48 7.10
N ARG A 285 -18.71 -9.91 8.35
CA ARG A 285 -17.80 -10.95 8.81
C ARG A 285 -18.57 -12.07 9.53
N PRO A 286 -19.41 -12.83 8.82
CA PRO A 286 -20.03 -14.02 9.39
C PRO A 286 -18.96 -15.05 9.78
N PRO A 287 -19.28 -16.03 10.64
CA PRO A 287 -18.39 -17.17 10.89
C PRO A 287 -17.93 -17.83 9.57
N LEU A 288 -16.71 -18.36 9.56
CA LEU A 288 -16.22 -19.10 8.40
C LEU A 288 -17.02 -20.40 8.26
N THR A 289 -17.40 -20.73 7.03
CA THR A 289 -17.96 -22.05 6.72
C THR A 289 -16.90 -23.12 7.00
N GLU A 290 -17.34 -24.33 7.33
CA GLU A 290 -16.46 -25.47 7.54
C GLU A 290 -15.47 -25.65 6.37
N GLY A 291 -14.22 -25.98 6.68
CA GLY A 291 -13.14 -26.10 5.70
C GLY A 291 -12.55 -24.77 5.20
N LYS A 292 -13.19 -23.61 5.42
CA LYS A 292 -12.59 -22.30 5.08
C LYS A 292 -11.74 -21.77 6.22
N ARG A 293 -10.51 -21.33 5.89
CA ARG A 293 -9.59 -20.67 6.84
C ARG A 293 -9.49 -19.15 6.65
N ARG A 294 -10.15 -18.61 5.62
CA ARG A 294 -10.09 -17.19 5.23
C ARG A 294 -11.42 -16.75 4.64
N HIS A 295 -11.76 -15.48 4.88
CA HIS A 295 -12.87 -14.81 4.21
C HIS A 295 -12.43 -14.34 2.82
N ASP A 296 -13.40 -14.27 1.91
CA ASP A 296 -13.17 -13.83 0.53
C ASP A 296 -12.67 -12.38 0.45
N VAL A 297 -13.10 -11.53 1.39
CA VAL A 297 -12.62 -10.15 1.54
C VAL A 297 -11.65 -10.03 2.72
N PRO A 298 -10.37 -9.70 2.50
CA PRO A 298 -9.43 -9.43 3.59
C PRO A 298 -9.81 -8.17 4.38
N THR A 299 -9.55 -8.12 5.70
CA THR A 299 -9.90 -7.00 6.60
C THR A 299 -9.57 -5.62 6.03
N CYS A 300 -8.29 -5.25 5.96
CA CYS A 300 -7.86 -3.94 5.45
C CYS A 300 -7.52 -4.00 3.96
N HIS A 301 -6.96 -5.12 3.50
CA HIS A 301 -6.60 -5.28 2.08
C HIS A 301 -7.83 -5.33 1.16
N GLY A 302 -9.03 -5.57 1.67
CA GLY A 302 -10.29 -5.42 0.93
C GLY A 302 -10.50 -4.00 0.40
N PHE A 303 -10.21 -2.97 1.20
CA PHE A 303 -10.30 -1.56 0.78
C PHE A 303 -9.23 -1.23 -0.26
N ARG A 304 -7.99 -1.67 -0.04
CA ARG A 304 -6.92 -1.56 -1.05
C ARG A 304 -7.31 -2.19 -2.38
N ARG A 305 -7.93 -3.38 -2.35
CA ARG A 305 -8.42 -4.05 -3.57
C ARG A 305 -9.53 -3.26 -4.25
N TYR A 306 -10.50 -2.74 -3.50
CA TYR A 306 -11.54 -1.84 -4.03
C TYR A 306 -10.92 -0.65 -4.77
N ALA A 307 -10.10 0.14 -4.08
CA ALA A 307 -9.48 1.33 -4.64
C ALA A 307 -8.59 1.02 -5.86
N ASN A 308 -7.75 -0.01 -5.76
CA ASN A 308 -6.90 -0.47 -6.87
C ASN A 308 -7.72 -0.90 -8.10
N THR A 309 -8.84 -1.61 -7.90
CA THR A 309 -9.72 -2.03 -8.99
C THR A 309 -10.39 -0.83 -9.66
N VAL A 310 -10.84 0.15 -8.88
CA VAL A 310 -11.43 1.40 -9.42
C VAL A 310 -10.40 2.16 -10.23
N MET A 311 -9.23 2.46 -9.67
CA MET A 311 -8.16 3.16 -10.37
C MET A 311 -7.70 2.43 -11.64
N MET A 312 -7.60 1.09 -11.59
CA MET A 312 -7.27 0.28 -12.77
C MET A 312 -8.32 0.41 -13.87
N LYS A 313 -9.61 0.38 -13.52
CA LYS A 313 -10.69 0.54 -14.50
C LYS A 313 -10.68 1.94 -15.12
N THR A 314 -10.38 2.99 -14.34
CA THR A 314 -10.26 4.36 -14.85
C THR A 314 -9.05 4.51 -15.77
N ALA A 315 -7.87 4.04 -15.36
CA ALA A 315 -6.66 4.07 -16.19
C ALA A 315 -6.85 3.33 -17.52
N LYS A 316 -7.51 2.16 -17.50
CA LYS A 316 -7.84 1.42 -18.72
C LYS A 316 -8.73 2.21 -19.70
N LYS A 317 -9.63 3.06 -19.22
CA LYS A 317 -10.46 3.92 -20.08
C LYS A 317 -9.65 5.02 -20.76
N GLN A 318 -8.54 5.46 -20.15
CA GLN A 318 -7.65 6.47 -20.72
C GLN A 318 -6.73 5.90 -21.81
N LEU A 319 -6.51 4.58 -21.82
CA LEU A 319 -5.71 3.85 -22.82
C LEU A 319 -4.24 4.31 -22.93
N THR A 320 -3.69 4.97 -21.90
CA THR A 320 -2.28 5.39 -21.86
C THR A 320 -1.46 4.56 -20.89
N LEU A 321 -0.21 4.24 -21.25
CA LEU A 321 0.72 3.54 -20.36
C LEU A 321 1.09 4.40 -19.13
N SER A 322 1.15 5.74 -19.30
CA SER A 322 1.43 6.69 -18.23
C SER A 322 0.39 6.62 -17.10
N SER A 323 -0.89 6.45 -17.43
CA SER A 323 -1.95 6.31 -16.41
C SER A 323 -1.76 5.10 -15.50
N LEU A 324 -1.24 3.99 -16.06
CA LEU A 324 -0.93 2.79 -15.30
C LEU A 324 0.30 3.00 -14.41
N VAL A 325 1.34 3.67 -14.90
CA VAL A 325 2.52 4.01 -14.10
C VAL A 325 2.16 4.93 -12.93
N ILE A 326 1.37 5.97 -13.18
CA ILE A 326 0.91 6.92 -12.15
C ILE A 326 0.10 6.20 -11.07
N LYS A 327 -0.83 5.32 -11.46
CA LYS A 327 -1.55 4.45 -10.54
C LYS A 327 -0.60 3.60 -9.68
N GLU A 328 0.32 2.87 -10.29
CA GLU A 328 1.24 2.00 -9.54
C GLU A 328 2.09 2.81 -8.55
N ARG A 329 2.47 4.04 -8.91
CA ARG A 329 3.19 4.97 -8.03
C ARG A 329 2.34 5.45 -6.85
N LEU A 330 1.09 5.85 -7.08
CA LEU A 330 0.15 6.22 -6.01
C LEU A 330 -0.10 5.07 -5.02
N LEU A 331 0.10 3.83 -5.45
CA LEU A 331 -0.03 2.63 -4.63
C LEU A 331 1.27 2.22 -3.91
N GLY A 332 2.37 2.94 -4.11
CA GLY A 332 3.69 2.65 -3.56
C GLY A 332 4.32 1.39 -4.17
N HIS A 333 4.05 1.12 -5.44
CA HIS A 333 4.69 0.04 -6.19
C HIS A 333 5.92 0.57 -6.93
N GLY A 334 6.85 -0.32 -7.29
CA GLY A 334 8.08 0.03 -8.01
C GLY A 334 7.90 0.39 -9.48
N GLY A 335 6.66 0.61 -9.93
CA GLY A 335 6.26 0.79 -11.32
C GLY A 335 5.87 -0.51 -12.03
N LEU A 336 5.65 -0.44 -13.35
CA LEU A 336 5.29 -1.58 -14.20
C LEU A 336 6.51 -2.46 -14.50
N VAL A 337 7.68 -1.84 -14.63
CA VAL A 337 8.98 -2.52 -14.75
C VAL A 337 9.93 -2.06 -13.64
N LYS A 338 10.93 -2.87 -13.31
CA LYS A 338 11.85 -2.62 -12.17
C LYS A 338 12.58 -1.27 -12.24
N THR A 339 12.73 -0.70 -13.43
CA THR A 339 13.47 0.55 -13.68
C THR A 339 12.61 1.80 -13.50
N ASP A 340 11.28 1.71 -13.55
CA ASP A 340 10.38 2.87 -13.51
C ASP A 340 10.58 3.71 -12.24
N LYS A 341 10.84 3.05 -11.10
CA LYS A 341 11.15 3.71 -9.82
C LYS A 341 12.32 4.70 -9.89
N ASN A 342 13.27 4.50 -10.81
CA ASN A 342 14.48 5.30 -10.91
C ASN A 342 14.39 6.43 -11.95
N TYR A 343 13.56 6.28 -12.98
CA TYR A 343 13.51 7.23 -14.11
C TYR A 343 12.29 8.17 -14.09
N PHE A 344 11.21 7.79 -13.40
CA PHE A 344 9.98 8.59 -13.37
C PHE A 344 9.81 9.22 -11.97
N TRP A 345 10.56 10.30 -11.73
CA TRP A 345 10.42 11.15 -10.53
C TRP A 345 9.70 12.44 -10.90
N THR A 346 8.39 12.42 -10.76
CA THR A 346 7.47 13.55 -10.95
C THR A 346 7.01 14.09 -9.60
N ASP A 347 6.63 15.35 -9.53
CA ASP A 347 6.04 15.91 -8.32
C ASP A 347 4.68 15.24 -8.04
N ILE A 348 4.20 15.26 -6.79
CA ILE A 348 2.88 14.72 -6.45
C ILE A 348 1.77 15.45 -7.23
N THR A 349 1.97 16.74 -7.51
CA THR A 349 1.08 17.61 -8.28
C THR A 349 0.85 17.08 -9.70
N ASP A 350 1.87 16.48 -10.32
CA ASP A 350 1.77 15.83 -11.64
C ASP A 350 0.88 14.57 -11.63
N LEU A 351 0.64 13.97 -10.46
CA LEU A 351 -0.20 12.76 -10.32
C LEU A 351 -1.66 13.11 -10.00
N VAL A 352 -1.95 14.37 -9.66
CA VAL A 352 -3.28 14.84 -9.27
C VAL A 352 -4.30 14.73 -10.40
N PRO A 353 -4.02 15.12 -11.67
CA PRO A 353 -5.01 15.04 -12.74
C PRO A 353 -5.60 13.63 -12.92
N GLU A 354 -4.75 12.60 -12.95
CA GLU A 354 -5.17 11.20 -13.10
C GLU A 354 -5.96 10.72 -11.89
N TYR A 355 -5.54 11.12 -10.69
CA TYR A 355 -6.26 10.78 -9.47
C TYR A 355 -7.66 11.41 -9.45
N LEU A 356 -7.79 12.69 -9.79
CA LEU A 356 -9.07 13.39 -9.81
C LEU A 356 -10.06 12.78 -10.82
N GLN A 357 -9.57 12.17 -11.90
CA GLN A 357 -10.44 11.40 -12.81
C GLN A 357 -10.96 10.09 -12.20
N ALA A 358 -10.18 9.45 -11.33
CA ALA A 358 -10.60 8.23 -10.63
C ALA A 358 -11.42 8.54 -9.36
N MET A 359 -11.22 9.70 -8.75
CA MET A 359 -11.79 10.10 -7.46
C MET A 359 -13.32 9.98 -7.38
N PRO A 360 -14.12 10.38 -8.38
CA PRO A 360 -15.58 10.26 -8.32
C PRO A 360 -16.06 8.81 -8.19
N GLU A 361 -15.30 7.85 -8.73
CA GLU A 361 -15.61 6.43 -8.59
C GLU A 361 -15.05 5.83 -7.29
N LEU A 362 -14.02 6.45 -6.69
CA LEU A 362 -13.46 6.05 -5.41
C LEU A 362 -14.34 6.47 -4.23
N MET A 363 -15.03 7.61 -4.35
CA MET A 363 -15.91 8.13 -3.30
C MET A 363 -17.03 7.16 -2.93
N ILE A 364 -17.37 7.17 -1.65
CA ILE A 364 -18.31 6.23 -1.06
C ILE A 364 -19.69 6.87 -0.93
N SER A 365 -19.76 8.10 -0.42
CA SER A 365 -21.01 8.84 -0.30
C SER A 365 -21.66 9.10 -1.66
N ASN A 366 -22.99 8.92 -1.72
CA ASN A 366 -23.79 9.28 -2.88
C ASN A 366 -23.79 10.79 -3.10
N GLU A 367 -23.82 11.57 -2.02
CA GLU A 367 -23.89 13.04 -2.07
C GLU A 367 -22.69 13.64 -2.80
N TYR A 368 -21.46 13.28 -2.41
CA TYR A 368 -20.26 13.78 -3.08
C TYR A 368 -20.22 13.38 -4.56
N ARG A 369 -20.61 12.14 -4.88
CA ARG A 369 -20.63 11.68 -6.28
C ARG A 369 -21.66 12.42 -7.12
N LEU A 370 -22.83 12.67 -6.56
CA LEU A 370 -23.90 13.44 -7.22
C LEU A 370 -23.46 14.90 -7.40
N LYS A 371 -22.87 15.51 -6.36
CA LYS A 371 -22.33 16.87 -6.42
C LYS A 371 -21.30 17.02 -7.55
N ILE A 372 -20.30 16.15 -7.62
CA ILE A 372 -19.27 16.21 -8.67
C ILE A 372 -19.87 15.95 -10.06
N LYS A 373 -20.80 15.01 -10.19
CA LYS A 373 -21.49 14.77 -11.47
C LYS A 373 -22.29 15.99 -11.91
N LEU A 374 -22.96 16.66 -10.97
CA LEU A 374 -23.72 17.88 -11.24
C LEU A 374 -22.79 19.02 -11.65
N GLU A 375 -21.66 19.19 -10.97
CA GLU A 375 -20.64 20.19 -11.31
C GLU A 375 -20.04 19.95 -12.70
N ASP A 376 -19.68 18.70 -13.04
CA ASP A 376 -19.19 18.32 -14.37
C ASP A 376 -20.26 18.54 -15.46
N GLN A 377 -21.51 18.14 -15.21
CA GLN A 377 -22.63 18.38 -16.13
C GLN A 377 -22.87 19.89 -16.34
N THR A 378 -22.83 20.68 -15.28
CA THR A 378 -23.00 22.15 -15.35
C THR A 378 -21.85 22.79 -16.13
N SER A 379 -20.61 22.38 -15.88
CA SER A 379 -19.44 22.87 -16.62
C SER A 379 -19.53 22.55 -18.11
N ARG A 380 -19.96 21.33 -18.47
CA ARG A 380 -20.19 20.93 -19.87
C ARG A 380 -21.32 21.71 -20.52
N ALA A 381 -22.42 21.92 -19.82
CA ALA A 381 -23.54 22.72 -20.30
C ALA A 381 -23.08 24.15 -20.60
N ASN A 382 -22.33 24.78 -19.70
CA ASN A 382 -21.78 26.13 -19.90
C ASN A 382 -20.83 26.21 -21.10
N LYS A 383 -19.95 25.21 -21.28
CA LYS A 383 -19.05 25.14 -22.45
C LYS A 383 -19.82 24.99 -23.76
N LEU A 384 -20.87 24.17 -23.78
CA LEU A 384 -21.73 24.01 -24.95
C LEU A 384 -22.53 25.27 -25.26
N GLU A 385 -23.04 25.95 -24.23
CA GLU A 385 -23.72 27.23 -24.40
C GLU A 385 -22.79 28.29 -25.00
N GLN A 386 -21.54 28.38 -24.51
CA GLN A 386 -20.56 29.30 -25.06
C GLN A 386 -20.20 28.95 -26.50
N ALA A 387 -19.95 27.67 -26.81
CA ALA A 387 -19.66 27.22 -28.16
C ALA A 387 -20.83 27.49 -29.13
N ASN A 388 -22.08 27.37 -28.67
CA ASN A 388 -23.26 27.73 -29.45
C ASN A 388 -23.31 29.25 -29.72
N LYS A 389 -23.05 30.09 -28.71
CA LYS A 389 -22.96 31.55 -28.89
C LYS A 389 -21.88 31.94 -29.91
N ASP A 390 -20.71 31.31 -29.83
CA ASP A 390 -19.60 31.56 -30.75
C ASP A 390 -19.96 31.13 -32.18
N LYS A 391 -20.63 29.98 -32.33
CA LYS A 391 -21.13 29.48 -33.61
C LYS A 391 -22.19 30.41 -34.22
N ASP A 392 -23.13 30.89 -33.42
CA ASP A 392 -24.18 31.81 -33.88
C ASP A 392 -23.57 33.14 -34.36
N SER A 393 -22.59 33.67 -33.64
CA SER A 393 -21.84 34.86 -34.06
C SER A 393 -21.06 34.63 -35.35
N ALA A 394 -20.42 33.46 -35.51
CA ALA A 394 -19.73 33.10 -36.75
C ALA A 394 -20.71 32.96 -37.94
N LEU A 395 -21.88 32.36 -37.72
CA LEU A 395 -22.91 32.21 -38.75
C LEU A 395 -23.41 33.57 -39.25
N GLU A 396 -23.60 34.52 -38.35
CA GLU A 396 -24.05 35.86 -38.73
C GLU A 396 -22.98 36.60 -39.55
N LYS A 397 -21.71 36.49 -39.16
CA LYS A 397 -20.58 37.01 -39.96
C LYS A 397 -20.50 36.35 -41.34
N MET A 398 -20.80 35.05 -41.45
CA MET A 398 -20.83 34.35 -42.73
C MET A 398 -21.96 34.88 -43.63
N LYS A 399 -23.17 35.06 -43.11
CA LYS A 399 -24.28 35.66 -43.87
C LYS A 399 -23.95 37.07 -44.37
N GLU A 400 -23.30 37.88 -43.53
CA GLU A 400 -22.85 39.22 -43.93
C GLU A 400 -21.83 39.16 -45.08
N LEU A 401 -20.89 38.21 -45.02
CA LEU A 401 -19.91 37.99 -46.07
C LEU A 401 -20.57 37.50 -47.37
N GLU A 402 -21.49 36.54 -47.29
CA GLU A 402 -22.27 36.07 -48.44
C GLU A 402 -23.04 37.22 -49.09
N ALA A 403 -23.71 38.05 -48.30
CA ALA A 403 -24.42 39.23 -48.79
C ALA A 403 -23.49 40.29 -49.41
N LYS A 404 -22.23 40.38 -48.97
CA LYS A 404 -21.21 41.24 -49.59
C LYS A 404 -20.72 40.65 -50.91
N ILE A 405 -20.45 39.34 -50.95
CA ILE A 405 -20.03 38.63 -52.17
C ILE A 405 -21.11 38.74 -53.24
N ASP A 406 -22.37 38.55 -52.87
CA ASP A 406 -23.50 38.63 -53.80
C ASP A 406 -23.74 40.06 -54.31
N ARG A 407 -23.45 41.08 -53.50
CA ARG A 407 -23.41 42.47 -53.98
C ARG A 407 -22.28 42.68 -54.99
N MET A 408 -21.06 42.21 -54.69
CA MET A 408 -19.91 42.35 -55.59
C MET A 408 -20.09 41.59 -56.92
N SER A 409 -20.72 40.41 -56.90
CA SER A 409 -20.97 39.61 -58.10
C SER A 409 -21.96 40.30 -59.05
N ARG A 410 -22.98 40.99 -58.51
CA ARG A 410 -23.92 41.81 -59.30
C ARG A 410 -23.25 43.01 -59.95
N TYR A 411 -22.31 43.67 -59.27
CA TYR A 411 -21.55 44.79 -59.83
C TYR A 411 -20.56 44.39 -60.95
N ARG A 412 -20.13 43.12 -61.02
CA ARG A 412 -19.25 42.61 -62.09
C ARG A 412 -19.99 42.16 -63.36
N ARG A 413 -21.33 42.11 -63.34
CA ARG A 413 -22.17 41.70 -64.49
C ARG A 413 -22.79 42.88 -65.25
N VAL A 414 -22.43 44.10 -64.88
CA VAL A 414 -22.65 45.35 -65.63
C VAL A 414 -21.30 45.76 -66.19
#